data_AF-A0A251T4P7-F1
#
_entry.id   AF-A0A251T4P7-F1
#
_cell.length_a   1.000
_cell.length_b   1.000
_cell.length_c   1.000
_cell.angle_alpha   90.00
_cell.angle_beta   90.00
_cell.angle_gamma   90.00
#
_symmetry.space_group_name_H-M   'P 1'
#
loop_
_entity.id
_entity.type
_entity.pdbx_description
1 polymer ?
#
loop_
_entity_poly.entity_id
_entity_poly.type
_entity_poly.pdbx_seq_one_letter_code
_entity_poly.pdbx_strand_id
1 'polypeptide(L)'
;MTMVMKDMEEVRKMVDDWVADVGCLVNEFSTDLEIPSFFFCPILQDVMKDPYIASDGFSCELSAIKQWLDMWNNTSPMINLELEHQWLTPNHTLCSLIQDWHKKRSIPIPLT
;
A
#
# COMPACT_ATOMS: atom_id res chain seq x y z
N MET A 1 -31.81 -24.92 -39.51
CA MET A 1 -31.58 -25.29 -38.10
C MET A 1 -30.37 -24.52 -37.59
N THR A 2 -30.51 -23.21 -37.35
CA THR A 2 -29.38 -22.32 -36.92
C THR A 2 -29.86 -21.17 -36.01
N MET A 3 -31.04 -21.27 -35.41
CA MET A 3 -31.58 -20.18 -34.57
C MET A 3 -31.00 -20.10 -33.16
N VAL A 4 -30.19 -21.08 -32.73
CA VAL A 4 -29.67 -21.16 -31.35
C VAL A 4 -28.28 -20.52 -31.20
N MET A 5 -27.58 -20.22 -32.30
CA MET A 5 -26.21 -19.67 -32.23
C MET A 5 -26.18 -18.14 -32.05
N LYS A 6 -27.21 -17.44 -32.56
CA LYS A 6 -27.31 -15.98 -32.45
C LYS A 6 -27.46 -15.52 -31.00
N ASP A 7 -28.19 -16.29 -30.19
CA ASP A 7 -28.39 -15.98 -28.77
C ASP A 7 -27.07 -16.06 -27.99
N MET A 8 -26.18 -16.99 -28.35
CA MET A 8 -24.89 -17.15 -27.69
C MET A 8 -23.89 -16.04 -28.07
N GLU A 9 -23.93 -15.57 -29.33
CA GLU A 9 -23.14 -14.41 -29.78
C GLU A 9 -23.64 -13.09 -29.18
N GLU A 10 -24.95 -12.91 -29.01
CA GLU A 10 -25.55 -11.76 -28.32
C GLU A 10 -25.14 -11.75 -26.84
N VAL A 11 -25.18 -12.90 -26.17
CA VAL A 11 -24.69 -13.02 -24.78
C VAL A 11 -23.20 -12.71 -24.70
N ARG A 12 -22.39 -13.20 -25.65
CA ARG A 12 -20.95 -12.92 -25.71
C ARG A 12 -20.67 -11.43 -25.88
N LYS A 13 -21.42 -10.76 -26.76
CA LYS A 13 -21.33 -9.33 -26.99
C LYS A 13 -21.71 -8.54 -25.74
N MET A 14 -22.78 -8.95 -25.06
CA MET A 14 -23.21 -8.29 -23.81
C MET A 14 -22.17 -8.44 -22.68
N VAL A 15 -21.49 -9.58 -22.63
CA VAL A 15 -20.34 -9.78 -21.72
C VAL A 15 -19.15 -8.89 -22.12
N ASP A 16 -18.79 -8.84 -23.40
CA ASP A 16 -17.69 -8.01 -23.90
C ASP A 16 -17.95 -6.50 -23.64
N ASP A 17 -19.18 -6.03 -23.88
CA ASP A 17 -19.60 -4.65 -23.62
C ASP A 17 -19.57 -4.31 -22.12
N TRP A 18 -20.02 -5.23 -21.26
CA TRP A 18 -19.93 -5.07 -19.80
C TRP A 18 -18.48 -5.07 -19.30
N VAL A 19 -17.63 -5.94 -19.86
CA VAL A 19 -16.19 -5.98 -19.53
C VAL A 19 -15.49 -4.69 -19.98
N ALA A 20 -15.91 -4.06 -21.08
CA ALA A 20 -15.35 -2.78 -21.51
C ALA A 20 -15.78 -1.62 -20.59
N ASP A 21 -17.03 -1.62 -20.13
CA ASP A 21 -17.59 -0.62 -19.20
C ASP A 21 -16.98 -0.74 -17.80
N VAL A 22 -16.94 -1.97 -17.26
CA VAL A 22 -16.33 -2.26 -15.95
C VAL A 22 -14.81 -2.17 -16.01
N GLY A 23 -14.20 -2.53 -17.15
CA GLY A 23 -12.74 -2.56 -17.37
C GLY A 23 -12.05 -1.22 -17.13
N CYS A 24 -12.73 -0.10 -17.41
CA CYS A 24 -12.21 1.22 -17.06
C CYS A 24 -12.30 1.51 -15.55
N LEU A 25 -13.38 1.06 -14.88
CA LEU A 25 -13.59 1.26 -13.44
C LEU A 25 -12.65 0.39 -12.59
N VAL A 26 -12.33 -0.84 -13.01
CA VAL A 26 -11.37 -1.69 -12.29
C VAL A 26 -9.93 -1.20 -12.41
N ASN A 27 -9.57 -0.45 -13.46
CA ASN A 27 -8.20 0.05 -13.62
C ASN A 27 -7.85 1.17 -12.62
N GLU A 28 -8.85 1.89 -12.10
CA GLU A 28 -8.68 2.92 -11.07
C GLU A 28 -8.95 2.38 -9.65
N PHE A 29 -9.71 1.29 -9.54
CA PHE A 29 -10.06 0.66 -8.26
C PHE A 29 -9.05 -0.40 -7.77
N SER A 30 -8.28 -1.00 -8.68
CA SER A 30 -7.34 -2.08 -8.35
C SER A 30 -6.14 -1.63 -7.51
N THR A 31 -5.76 -0.36 -7.53
CA THR A 31 -4.61 0.15 -6.75
C THR A 31 -4.98 0.61 -5.34
N ASP A 32 -6.26 0.85 -5.05
CA ASP A 32 -6.73 1.25 -3.72
C ASP A 32 -6.90 0.05 -2.76
N LEU A 33 -6.98 -1.17 -3.31
CA LEU A 33 -7.10 -2.41 -2.54
C LEU A 33 -5.74 -2.96 -2.07
N GLU A 34 -4.63 -2.60 -2.71
CA GLU A 34 -3.30 -3.02 -2.30
C GLU A 34 -2.70 -2.01 -1.30
N ILE A 35 -1.97 -2.50 -0.29
CA ILE A 35 -1.25 -1.63 0.64
C ILE A 35 0.02 -1.16 -0.07
N PRO A 36 0.24 0.15 -0.24
CA PRO A 36 1.48 0.65 -0.80
C PRO A 36 2.70 0.14 -0.01
N SER A 37 3.69 -0.41 -0.72
CA SER A 37 4.85 -1.08 -0.10
C SER A 37 5.65 -0.17 0.85
N PHE A 38 5.69 1.13 0.57
CA PHE A 38 6.37 2.13 1.40
C PHE A 38 5.65 2.44 2.73
N PHE A 39 4.48 1.85 2.98
CA PHE A 39 3.83 1.89 4.30
C PHE A 39 4.36 0.83 5.25
N PHE A 40 5.05 -0.20 4.75
CA PHE A 40 5.56 -1.28 5.58
C PHE A 40 6.86 -0.88 6.27
N CYS A 41 6.96 -1.19 7.56
CA CYS A 41 8.20 -1.09 8.31
C CYS A 41 9.17 -2.16 7.80
N PRO A 42 10.41 -1.79 7.43
CA PRO A 42 11.37 -2.77 6.94
C PRO A 42 11.83 -3.78 7.99
N ILE A 43 11.76 -3.44 9.29
CA ILE A 43 12.12 -4.35 10.37
C ILE A 43 10.97 -5.29 10.71
N LEU A 44 9.76 -4.74 10.90
CA LEU A 44 8.59 -5.50 11.36
C LEU A 44 7.84 -6.20 10.23
N GLN A 45 8.04 -5.78 8.99
CA GLN A 45 7.27 -6.24 7.82
C GLN A 45 5.76 -6.06 8.01
N ASP A 46 5.36 -5.00 8.73
CA ASP A 46 3.95 -4.62 8.99
C ASP A 46 3.76 -3.11 8.75
N VAL A 47 2.51 -2.67 8.55
CA VAL A 47 2.17 -1.26 8.29
C VAL A 47 2.58 -0.40 9.48
N MET A 48 3.36 0.65 9.20
CA MET A 48 3.83 1.59 10.22
C MET A 48 2.66 2.36 10.84
N LYS A 49 2.68 2.49 12.17
CA LYS A 49 1.78 3.33 12.95
C LYS A 49 2.45 4.64 13.33
N ASP A 50 3.73 4.57 13.67
CA ASP A 50 4.54 5.71 14.08
C ASP A 50 5.88 5.73 13.30
N PRO A 51 5.85 6.16 12.01
CA PRO A 51 7.02 6.13 11.14
C PRO A 51 8.05 7.22 11.50
N TYR A 52 9.31 6.82 11.65
CA TYR A 52 10.46 7.70 11.91
C TYR A 52 11.56 7.47 10.89
N ILE A 53 12.19 8.56 10.44
CA ILE A 53 13.33 8.58 9.53
C ILE A 53 14.63 8.48 10.33
N ALA A 54 15.47 7.50 9.98
CA ALA A 54 16.85 7.41 10.46
C ALA A 54 17.80 8.24 9.58
N SER A 55 19.08 8.39 9.97
CA SER A 55 20.06 9.21 9.22
C SER A 55 20.36 8.69 7.81
N ASP A 56 20.05 7.43 7.53
CA ASP A 56 20.12 6.83 6.19
C ASP A 56 18.94 7.21 5.27
N GLY A 57 17.94 7.92 5.80
CA GLY A 57 16.75 8.36 5.07
C GLY A 57 15.60 7.34 5.03
N PHE A 58 15.74 6.15 5.61
CA PHE A 58 14.67 5.16 5.63
C PHE A 58 13.69 5.40 6.77
N SER A 59 12.40 5.21 6.47
CA SER A 59 11.34 5.26 7.49
C SER A 59 11.11 3.89 8.10
N CYS A 60 11.09 3.82 9.43
CA CYS A 60 10.84 2.62 10.22
C CYS A 60 9.82 2.89 11.33
N GLU A 61 9.17 1.86 11.85
CA GLU A 61 8.35 1.96 13.06
C GLU A 61 9.24 2.35 14.26
N LEU A 62 8.81 3.36 15.04
CA LEU A 62 9.59 3.91 16.16
C LEU A 62 10.05 2.83 17.15
N SER A 63 9.14 1.93 17.53
CA SER A 63 9.44 0.87 18.50
C SER A 63 10.47 -0.13 17.97
N ALA A 64 10.49 -0.38 16.66
CA ALA A 64 11.39 -1.31 16.01
C ALA A 64 12.80 -0.74 15.87
N ILE A 65 12.92 0.51 15.38
CA ILE A 65 14.23 1.14 15.21
C ILE A 65 14.91 1.43 16.55
N LYS A 66 14.14 1.75 17.61
CA LYS A 66 14.71 1.90 18.96
C LYS A 66 15.31 0.59 19.47
N GLN A 67 14.55 -0.50 19.39
CA GLN A 67 15.05 -1.82 19.79
C GLN A 67 16.27 -2.25 18.96
N TRP A 68 16.28 -1.94 17.66
CA TRP A 68 17.42 -2.22 16.80
C TRP A 68 18.69 -1.48 17.26
N LEU A 69 18.58 -0.18 17.52
CA LEU A 69 19.71 0.64 17.98
C LEU A 69 20.23 0.19 19.35
N ASP A 70 19.34 -0.23 20.25
CA ASP A 70 19.70 -0.76 21.56
C ASP A 70 20.49 -2.09 21.45
N MET A 71 20.25 -2.89 20.40
CA MET A 71 20.89 -4.20 20.20
C MET A 71 22.15 -4.16 19.33
N TRP A 72 22.15 -3.37 18.25
CA TRP A 72 23.16 -3.43 17.18
C TRP A 72 23.91 -2.12 16.95
N ASN A 73 23.91 -1.24 17.95
CA ASN A 73 24.86 -0.15 18.13
C ASN A 73 25.15 0.64 16.83
N ASN A 74 24.18 1.46 16.42
CA ASN A 74 24.27 2.46 15.34
C ASN A 74 24.23 1.93 13.91
N THR A 75 23.84 0.70 13.64
CA THR A 75 23.72 0.20 12.25
C THR A 75 22.33 0.44 11.66
N SER A 76 22.26 0.65 10.35
CA SER A 76 21.01 0.73 9.59
C SER A 76 20.37 -0.67 9.50
N PRO A 77 19.07 -0.79 9.81
CA PRO A 77 18.35 -2.06 9.62
C PRO A 77 18.18 -2.45 8.16
N MET A 78 18.34 -1.49 7.22
CA MET A 78 18.08 -1.69 5.80
C MET A 78 19.32 -2.11 5.03
N ILE A 79 20.42 -1.40 5.24
CA ILE A 79 21.65 -1.57 4.46
C ILE A 79 22.81 -2.15 5.28
N ASN A 80 22.61 -2.38 6.59
CA ASN A 80 23.64 -2.88 7.51
C ASN A 80 24.92 -2.03 7.55
N LEU A 81 24.81 -0.74 7.22
CA LEU A 81 25.90 0.23 7.32
C LEU A 81 25.73 1.08 8.58
N GLU A 82 26.82 1.66 9.07
CA GLU A 82 26.79 2.56 10.21
C GLU A 82 25.99 3.83 9.88
N LEU A 83 25.09 4.20 10.77
CA LEU A 83 24.32 5.43 10.74
C LEU A 83 25.22 6.60 11.15
N GLU A 84 25.13 7.73 10.45
CA GLU A 84 25.87 8.94 10.81
C GLU A 84 25.54 9.41 12.23
N HIS A 85 24.27 9.25 12.62
CA HIS A 85 23.79 9.50 13.97
C HIS A 85 22.54 8.67 14.28
N GLN A 86 22.27 8.49 15.58
CA GLN A 86 21.09 7.78 16.10
C GLN A 86 19.82 8.64 16.21
N TRP A 87 19.88 9.93 15.83
CA TRP A 87 18.68 10.77 15.89
C TRP A 87 17.61 10.27 14.91
N LEU A 88 16.38 10.19 15.41
CA LEU A 88 15.21 9.78 14.66
C LEU A 88 14.29 10.98 14.47
N THR A 89 13.88 11.22 13.23
CA THR A 89 12.97 12.32 12.90
C THR A 89 11.58 11.76 12.61
N PRO A 90 10.51 12.24 13.26
CA PRO A 90 9.15 11.80 12.94
C PRO A 90 8.81 12.06 11.47
N ASN A 91 8.23 11.08 10.77
CA ASN A 91 7.74 11.24 9.40
C ASN A 91 6.24 11.54 9.40
N HIS A 92 5.89 12.79 9.72
CA HIS A 92 4.48 13.22 9.78
C HIS A 92 3.76 13.06 8.44
N THR A 93 4.45 13.28 7.31
CA THR A 93 3.87 13.10 5.98
C THR A 93 3.45 11.65 5.74
N LEU A 94 4.34 10.68 6.01
CA LEU A 94 4.02 9.27 5.84
C LEU A 94 2.92 8.81 6.81
N CYS A 95 2.94 9.31 8.05
CA CYS A 95 1.89 9.07 9.02
C CYS A 95 0.52 9.53 8.48
N SER A 96 0.43 10.75 7.93
CA SER A 96 -0.81 11.27 7.32
C SER A 96 -1.25 10.43 6.11
N LEU A 97 -0.33 10.02 5.24
CA LEU A 97 -0.66 9.18 4.08
C LEU A 97 -1.23 7.82 4.48
N ILE A 98 -0.63 7.17 5.49
CA ILE A 98 -1.12 5.88 6.02
C ILE A 98 -2.52 6.05 6.62
N GLN A 99 -2.73 7.11 7.40
CA GLN A 99 -4.04 7.40 7.99
C GLN A 99 -5.12 7.64 6.92
N ASP A 100 -4.80 8.41 5.89
CA ASP A 100 -5.75 8.69 4.82
C ASP A 100 -6.05 7.45 3.98
N TRP A 101 -5.07 6.57 3.78
CA TRP A 101 -5.28 5.25 3.17
C TRP A 101 -6.25 4.38 4.00
N HIS A 102 -6.10 4.34 5.32
CA HIS A 102 -7.06 3.63 6.19
C HIS A 102 -8.47 4.21 6.10
N LYS A 103 -8.61 5.56 6.06
CA LYS A 103 -9.92 6.22 5.95
C LYS A 103 -10.62 5.89 4.65
N LYS A 104 -9.92 5.97 3.51
CA LYS A 104 -10.50 5.66 2.19
C LYS A 104 -11.10 4.26 2.13
N ARG A 105 -10.45 3.28 2.76
CA ARG A 105 -10.94 1.89 2.84
C ARG A 105 -12.08 1.68 3.84
N SER A 106 -12.26 2.60 4.79
CA SER A 106 -13.33 2.54 5.79
C SER A 106 -14.61 3.23 5.31
N ILE A 107 -14.58 3.92 4.16
CA ILE A 107 -15.75 4.58 3.58
C ILE A 107 -16.44 3.57 2.65
N PRO A 108 -17.67 3.11 2.95
CA PRO A 108 -18.44 2.35 1.98
C PRO A 108 -18.78 3.28 0.81
N ILE A 109 -18.40 2.88 -0.40
CA ILE A 109 -18.73 3.59 -1.63
C ILE A 109 -20.26 3.63 -1.73
N PRO A 110 -20.89 4.82 -1.81
CA PRO A 110 -22.32 4.90 -2.05
C PRO A 110 -22.62 4.31 -3.44
N LEU A 111 -23.45 3.27 -3.47
CA LEU A 111 -24.05 2.80 -4.72
C LEU A 111 -25.05 3.86 -5.17
N THR A 112 -24.67 4.69 -6.14
CA THR A 112 -25.60 5.55 -6.90
C THR A 112 -26.02 4.86 -8.18
#